data_AF-A0A497LGE4-F1
#
_entry.id   AF-A0A497LGE4-F1
#
_cell.length_a   1.000
_cell.length_b   1.000
_cell.length_c   1.000
_cell.angle_alpha   90.00
_cell.angle_beta   90.00
_cell.angle_gamma   90.00
#
_symmetry.space_group_name_H-M   'P 1'
#
loop_
_entity.id
_entity.type
_entity.pdbx_description
1 polymer ?
#
loop_
_entity_poly.entity_id
_entity_poly.type
_entity_poly.pdbx_seq_one_letter_code
_entity_poly.pdbx_strand_id
1 'polypeptide(L)'
;MKISMAALKLAVALQLKQEGYVEVVFDKPVEACGKRVKMHVFAEDEIGTCAVVWCITKPSQIRYDRLAEIFDIVEAGLGLDCKVAVAIPISLIGYVDRLIGLTYRVYMLDMEGKVWVHDAAWPRTKILPPIGLVEESSEEVMESRVFPSRQATGNFYII
;
A
#
# COMPACT_ATOMS: atom_id res chain seq x y z
N MET A 1 25.59 1.83 -14.70
CA MET A 1 24.50 1.64 -15.69
C MET A 1 23.19 2.09 -15.06
N LYS A 2 22.25 2.65 -15.83
CA LYS A 2 21.00 3.22 -15.30
C LYS A 2 19.82 2.44 -15.86
N ILE A 3 18.96 1.96 -14.98
CA ILE A 3 17.75 1.25 -15.36
C ILE A 3 16.79 2.24 -16.04
N SER A 4 16.34 1.91 -17.24
CA SER A 4 15.40 2.73 -18.01
C SER A 4 13.95 2.46 -17.60
N MET A 5 13.06 3.39 -17.93
CA MET A 5 11.62 3.20 -17.72
C MET A 5 11.10 1.94 -18.46
N ALA A 6 11.58 1.71 -19.69
CA ALA A 6 11.20 0.55 -20.49
C ALA A 6 11.66 -0.77 -19.84
N ALA A 7 12.87 -0.79 -19.27
CA ALA A 7 13.38 -1.95 -18.55
C ALA A 7 12.53 -2.28 -17.31
N LEU A 8 12.15 -1.28 -16.51
CA LEU A 8 11.25 -1.49 -15.37
C LEU A 8 9.88 -2.04 -15.80
N LYS A 9 9.27 -1.40 -16.80
CA LYS A 9 7.97 -1.83 -17.33
C LYS A 9 8.02 -3.28 -17.79
N LEU A 10 9.04 -3.65 -18.58
CA LEU A 10 9.19 -5.00 -19.11
C LEU A 10 9.47 -6.03 -18.01
N ALA A 11 10.40 -5.74 -17.10
CA ALA A 11 10.76 -6.65 -16.02
C ALA A 11 9.56 -6.96 -15.12
N VAL A 12 8.78 -5.93 -14.77
CA VAL A 12 7.58 -6.13 -13.94
C VAL A 12 6.44 -6.78 -14.73
N ALA A 13 6.27 -6.48 -16.01
CA ALA A 13 5.32 -7.20 -16.85
C ALA A 13 5.62 -8.71 -16.89
N LEU A 14 6.90 -9.09 -17.06
CA LEU A 14 7.32 -10.49 -17.04
C LEU A 14 7.10 -11.12 -15.65
N GLN A 15 7.40 -10.40 -14.57
CA GLN A 15 7.12 -10.85 -13.22
C GLN A 15 5.62 -11.08 -12.99
N LEU A 16 4.76 -10.17 -13.41
CA LEU A 16 3.30 -10.32 -13.31
C LEU A 16 2.80 -11.51 -14.13
N LYS A 17 3.35 -11.74 -15.33
CA LYS A 17 3.04 -12.97 -16.10
C LYS A 17 3.38 -14.24 -15.33
N GLN A 18 4.52 -14.28 -14.65
CA GLN A 18 4.93 -15.42 -13.82
C GLN A 18 4.05 -15.61 -12.59
N GLU A 19 3.45 -14.52 -12.09
CA GLU A 19 2.51 -14.54 -10.96
C GLU A 19 1.08 -14.95 -11.36
N GLY A 20 0.82 -15.19 -12.65
CA GLY A 20 -0.47 -15.70 -13.15
C GLY A 20 -1.37 -14.66 -13.81
N TYR A 21 -0.91 -13.41 -13.97
CA TYR A 21 -1.65 -12.42 -14.75
C TYR A 21 -1.60 -12.77 -16.25
N VAL A 22 -2.75 -12.83 -16.90
CA VAL A 22 -2.88 -13.27 -18.30
C VAL A 22 -2.92 -12.11 -19.28
N GLU A 23 -3.47 -10.97 -18.91
CA GLU A 23 -3.42 -9.75 -19.71
C GLU A 23 -2.40 -8.79 -19.11
N VAL A 24 -1.55 -8.19 -19.96
CA VAL A 24 -0.64 -7.11 -19.55
C VAL A 24 -0.69 -6.01 -20.60
N VAL A 25 -1.06 -4.81 -20.16
CA VAL A 25 -1.20 -3.63 -20.99
C VAL A 25 -0.26 -2.56 -20.47
N PHE A 26 0.65 -2.09 -21.32
CA PHE A 26 1.47 -0.93 -21.00
C PHE A 26 0.66 0.34 -21.16
N ASP A 27 0.98 1.34 -20.33
CA ASP A 27 0.57 2.70 -20.63
C ASP A 27 -0.97 2.89 -20.67
N LYS A 28 -1.70 2.08 -19.88
CA LYS A 28 -3.17 2.07 -19.82
C LYS A 28 -3.70 3.37 -19.18
N PRO A 29 -4.59 4.11 -19.85
CA PRO A 29 -5.25 5.26 -19.24
C PRO A 29 -6.28 4.80 -18.21
N VAL A 30 -6.36 5.53 -17.11
CA VAL A 30 -7.37 5.39 -16.06
C VAL A 30 -7.99 6.77 -15.84
N GLU A 31 -9.31 6.85 -15.87
CA GLU A 31 -10.06 8.10 -15.74
C GLU A 31 -11.07 8.00 -14.60
N ALA A 32 -11.00 8.95 -13.67
CA ALA A 32 -11.96 9.09 -12.58
C ALA A 32 -12.04 10.55 -12.12
N CYS A 33 -13.22 10.99 -11.67
CA CYS A 33 -13.43 12.34 -11.13
C CYS A 33 -12.95 13.47 -12.07
N GLY A 34 -13.11 13.30 -13.39
CA GLY A 34 -12.65 14.27 -14.40
C GLY A 34 -11.13 14.36 -14.57
N LYS A 35 -10.37 13.48 -13.92
CA LYS A 35 -8.91 13.37 -14.04
C LYS A 35 -8.52 12.10 -14.78
N ARG A 36 -7.43 12.19 -15.55
CA ARG A 36 -6.84 11.07 -16.29
C ARG A 36 -5.42 10.82 -15.84
N VAL A 37 -5.12 9.59 -15.47
CA VAL A 37 -3.77 9.10 -15.19
C VAL A 37 -3.41 7.99 -16.16
N LYS A 38 -2.13 7.87 -16.51
CA LYS A 38 -1.62 6.84 -17.41
C LYS A 38 -0.76 5.86 -16.62
N MET A 39 -1.31 4.69 -16.30
CA MET A 39 -0.59 3.66 -15.55
C MET A 39 0.45 2.98 -16.43
N HIS A 40 1.66 2.82 -15.89
CA HIS A 40 2.80 2.34 -16.66
C HIS A 40 2.64 0.88 -17.09
N VAL A 41 2.13 0.04 -16.19
CA VAL A 41 1.75 -1.34 -16.46
C VAL A 41 0.39 -1.59 -15.79
N PHE A 42 -0.53 -2.19 -16.53
CA PHE A 42 -1.77 -2.77 -16.03
C PHE A 42 -1.70 -4.27 -16.31
N ALA A 43 -2.16 -5.09 -15.37
CA ALA A 43 -2.25 -6.52 -15.56
C ALA A 43 -3.55 -7.05 -14.96
N GLU A 44 -4.10 -8.11 -15.54
CA GLU A 44 -5.35 -8.75 -15.13
C GLU A 44 -5.23 -10.28 -15.24
N ASP A 45 -5.74 -11.00 -14.24
CA ASP A 45 -5.77 -12.46 -14.24
C ASP A 45 -7.06 -13.01 -14.88
N GLU A 46 -7.21 -14.33 -14.95
CA GLU A 46 -8.38 -14.97 -15.60
C GLU A 46 -9.71 -14.75 -14.85
N ILE A 47 -9.65 -14.33 -13.58
CA ILE A 47 -10.82 -14.13 -12.72
C ILE A 47 -11.15 -12.64 -12.53
N GLY A 48 -10.45 -11.74 -13.22
CA GLY A 48 -10.70 -10.29 -13.21
C GLY A 48 -9.97 -9.53 -12.10
N THR A 49 -9.05 -10.16 -11.36
CA THR A 49 -8.20 -9.44 -10.41
C THR A 49 -7.18 -8.61 -11.19
N CYS A 50 -7.17 -7.30 -10.99
CA CYS A 50 -6.19 -6.42 -11.61
C CYS A 50 -5.08 -5.97 -10.65
N ALA A 51 -3.90 -5.75 -11.24
CA ALA A 51 -2.80 -5.03 -10.62
C ALA A 51 -2.32 -3.94 -11.56
N VAL A 52 -2.04 -2.77 -10.99
CA VAL A 52 -1.42 -1.66 -11.72
C VAL A 52 -0.10 -1.29 -11.09
N VAL A 53 0.87 -0.94 -11.93
CA VAL A 53 2.23 -0.64 -11.48
C VAL A 53 2.62 0.75 -11.93
N TRP A 54 3.06 1.56 -10.97
CA TRP A 54 3.69 2.84 -11.22
C TRP A 54 5.22 2.73 -11.15
N CYS A 55 5.89 2.86 -12.29
CA CYS A 55 7.35 2.85 -12.38
C CYS A 55 7.98 4.20 -12.00
N ILE A 56 9.03 4.16 -11.19
CA ILE A 56 9.82 5.30 -10.70
C ILE A 56 11.29 5.04 -11.02
N THR A 57 11.94 5.95 -11.75
CA THR A 57 13.35 5.81 -12.18
C THR A 57 14.29 6.78 -11.47
N LYS A 58 13.75 7.80 -10.79
CA LYS A 58 14.51 8.86 -10.13
C LYS A 58 13.87 9.22 -8.79
N PRO A 59 14.67 9.61 -7.77
CA PRO A 59 14.13 10.06 -6.49
C PRO A 59 13.13 11.22 -6.59
N SER A 60 13.34 12.15 -7.54
CA SER A 60 12.48 13.32 -7.74
C SER A 60 11.04 12.98 -8.17
N GLN A 61 10.78 11.74 -8.59
CA GLN A 61 9.44 11.25 -8.93
C GLN A 61 8.69 10.73 -7.70
N ILE A 62 9.38 10.55 -6.56
CA ILE A 62 8.81 10.11 -5.29
C ILE A 62 8.28 11.34 -4.55
N ARG A 63 7.09 11.79 -4.97
CA ARG A 63 6.34 12.88 -4.36
C ARG A 63 5.07 12.31 -3.73
N TYR A 64 5.07 12.17 -2.41
CA TYR A 64 4.02 11.44 -1.67
C TYR A 64 2.62 12.00 -1.88
N ASP A 65 2.48 13.33 -1.82
CA ASP A 65 1.26 14.07 -2.14
C ASP A 65 0.69 13.67 -3.51
N ARG A 66 1.56 13.66 -4.51
CA ARG A 66 1.19 13.37 -5.89
C ARG A 66 0.93 11.88 -6.13
N LEU A 67 1.69 11.00 -5.50
CA LEU A 67 1.49 9.55 -5.61
C LEU A 67 0.17 9.14 -4.97
N ALA A 68 -0.15 9.67 -3.79
CA ALA A 68 -1.43 9.45 -3.13
C ALA A 68 -2.59 9.89 -4.03
N GLU A 69 -2.54 11.12 -4.58
CA GLU A 69 -3.57 11.60 -5.51
C GLU A 69 -3.73 10.70 -6.74
N ILE A 70 -2.62 10.23 -7.32
CA ILE A 70 -2.65 9.30 -8.45
C ILE A 70 -3.33 7.98 -8.07
N PHE A 71 -2.99 7.42 -6.90
CA PHE A 71 -3.53 6.14 -6.46
C PHE A 71 -5.01 6.25 -6.07
N ASP A 72 -5.44 7.37 -5.48
CA ASP A 72 -6.85 7.65 -5.23
C ASP A 72 -7.68 7.68 -6.54
N ILE A 73 -7.13 8.26 -7.62
CA ILE A 73 -7.78 8.25 -8.95
C ILE A 73 -7.89 6.84 -9.51
N VAL A 74 -6.86 6.02 -9.30
CA VAL A 74 -6.83 4.63 -9.76
C VAL A 74 -7.86 3.79 -9.01
N GLU A 75 -7.90 3.88 -7.69
CA GLU A 75 -8.87 3.17 -6.86
C GLU A 75 -10.31 3.59 -7.23
N ALA A 76 -10.54 4.88 -7.48
CA ALA A 76 -11.84 5.38 -7.93
C ALA A 76 -12.21 4.91 -9.35
N GLY A 77 -11.23 4.73 -10.24
CA GLY A 77 -11.45 4.39 -11.65
C GLY A 77 -11.52 2.90 -11.95
N LEU A 78 -10.78 2.06 -11.21
CA LEU A 78 -10.69 0.61 -11.42
C LEU A 78 -11.39 -0.20 -10.32
N GLY A 79 -11.82 0.45 -9.23
CA GLY A 79 -12.43 -0.20 -8.09
C GLY A 79 -11.43 -0.63 -7.02
N LEU A 80 -11.96 -0.96 -5.84
CA LEU A 80 -11.19 -1.31 -4.64
C LEU A 80 -10.41 -2.63 -4.77
N ASP A 81 -10.80 -3.50 -5.70
CA ASP A 81 -10.16 -4.79 -5.91
C ASP A 81 -8.86 -4.69 -6.75
N CYS A 82 -8.59 -3.52 -7.35
CA CYS A 82 -7.38 -3.32 -8.13
C CYS A 82 -6.18 -2.99 -7.25
N LYS A 83 -5.16 -3.84 -7.29
CA LYS A 83 -3.97 -3.71 -6.45
C LYS A 83 -2.98 -2.70 -7.04
N VAL A 84 -2.63 -1.66 -6.28
CA VAL A 84 -1.66 -0.63 -6.72
C VAL A 84 -0.24 -0.91 -6.22
N ALA A 85 0.68 -1.20 -7.13
CA ALA A 85 2.10 -1.45 -6.86
C ALA A 85 3.00 -0.35 -7.43
N VAL A 86 4.24 -0.31 -6.96
CA VAL A 86 5.31 0.54 -7.50
C VAL A 86 6.48 -0.30 -7.96
N ALA A 87 7.15 0.13 -9.03
CA ALA A 87 8.40 -0.47 -9.49
C ALA A 87 9.53 0.55 -9.44
N ILE A 88 10.66 0.17 -8.83
CA ILE A 88 11.84 1.02 -8.67
C ILE A 88 13.12 0.27 -9.06
N PRO A 89 14.19 0.96 -9.46
CA PRO A 89 15.51 0.35 -9.47
C PRO A 89 16.00 0.12 -8.03
N ILE A 90 16.79 -0.94 -7.80
CA ILE A 90 17.32 -1.29 -6.46
C ILE A 90 18.14 -0.18 -5.83
N SER A 91 18.72 0.72 -6.63
CA SER A 91 19.39 1.94 -6.15
C SER A 91 18.49 2.88 -5.33
N LEU A 92 17.17 2.70 -5.39
CA LEU A 92 16.18 3.45 -4.61
C LEU A 92 15.61 2.67 -3.42
N ILE A 93 16.26 1.58 -3.00
CA ILE A 93 15.79 0.74 -1.88
C ILE A 93 15.52 1.53 -0.58
N GLY A 94 16.26 2.61 -0.32
CA GLY A 94 16.03 3.50 0.84
C GLY A 94 14.70 4.26 0.83
N TYR A 95 13.87 4.12 -0.21
CA TYR A 95 12.52 4.68 -0.28
C TYR A 95 11.40 3.64 -0.11
N VAL A 96 11.74 2.34 -0.04
CA VAL A 96 10.76 1.24 -0.01
C VAL A 96 9.77 1.40 1.14
N ASP A 97 10.25 1.62 2.37
CA ASP A 97 9.39 1.76 3.57
C ASP A 97 8.31 2.83 3.42
N ARG A 98 8.64 3.91 2.73
CA ARG A 98 7.68 4.99 2.49
C ARG A 98 6.72 4.68 1.34
N LEU A 99 7.13 3.87 0.37
CA LEU A 99 6.30 3.45 -0.76
C LEU A 99 5.28 2.37 -0.35
N ILE A 100 5.67 1.42 0.51
CA ILE A 100 4.76 0.40 1.04
C ILE A 100 3.65 1.01 1.92
N GLY A 101 3.85 2.22 2.46
CA GLY A 101 2.78 2.96 3.16
C GLY A 101 1.64 3.45 2.23
N LEU A 102 1.85 3.40 0.91
CA LEU A 102 0.89 3.86 -0.11
C LEU A 102 0.47 2.74 -1.08
N THR A 103 1.14 1.59 -1.06
CA THR A 103 1.03 0.56 -2.09
C THR A 103 1.01 -0.81 -1.46
N TYR A 104 0.40 -1.79 -2.13
CA TYR A 104 0.39 -3.16 -1.60
C TYR A 104 1.75 -3.86 -1.80
N ARG A 105 2.55 -3.41 -2.78
CA ARG A 105 3.79 -4.09 -3.18
C ARG A 105 4.75 -3.13 -3.89
N VAL A 106 6.05 -3.35 -3.64
CA VAL A 106 7.14 -2.70 -4.35
C VAL A 106 7.99 -3.75 -5.07
N TYR A 107 8.12 -3.61 -6.39
CA TYR A 107 9.05 -4.35 -7.23
C TYR A 107 10.37 -3.59 -7.34
N MET A 108 11.49 -4.26 -7.13
CA MET A 108 12.83 -3.69 -7.20
C MET A 108 13.64 -4.42 -8.27
N LEU A 109 14.02 -3.71 -9.32
CA LEU A 109 14.85 -4.26 -10.38
C LEU A 109 16.33 -3.98 -10.08
N ASP A 110 17.15 -5.03 -10.03
CA ASP A 110 18.60 -4.86 -9.93
C ASP A 110 19.28 -4.73 -11.30
N MET A 111 20.60 -4.54 -11.26
CA MET A 111 21.41 -4.31 -12.46
C MET A 111 21.61 -5.57 -13.31
N GLU A 112 21.35 -6.75 -12.74
CA GLU A 112 21.44 -8.06 -13.41
C GLU A 112 20.11 -8.45 -14.07
N GLY A 113 19.06 -7.64 -13.87
CA GLY A 113 17.74 -7.88 -14.43
C GLY A 113 16.83 -8.71 -13.53
N LYS A 114 17.26 -9.02 -12.30
CA LYS A 114 16.45 -9.75 -11.34
C LYS A 114 15.50 -8.81 -10.60
N VAL A 115 14.25 -9.26 -10.47
CA VAL A 115 13.19 -8.56 -9.75
C VAL A 115 13.12 -9.11 -8.33
N TRP A 116 13.23 -8.20 -7.37
CA TRP A 116 13.00 -8.45 -5.96
C TRP A 116 11.64 -7.88 -5.57
N VAL A 117 10.90 -8.59 -4.74
CA VAL A 117 9.55 -8.21 -4.35
C VAL A 117 9.52 -7.90 -2.87
N HIS A 118 8.94 -6.76 -2.51
CA HIS A 118 8.61 -6.43 -1.13
C HIS A 118 7.11 -6.19 -1.02
N ASP A 119 6.42 -7.10 -0.36
CA ASP A 119 5.01 -6.94 -0.03
C ASP A 119 4.84 -5.97 1.14
N ALA A 120 3.79 -5.14 1.10
CA ALA A 120 3.36 -4.42 2.29
C ALA A 120 2.75 -5.43 3.27
N ALA A 121 3.26 -5.48 4.51
CA ALA A 121 2.65 -6.28 5.56
C ALA A 121 1.26 -5.69 5.90
N TRP A 122 0.18 -6.35 5.47
CA TRP A 122 -1.18 -6.06 5.93
C TRP A 122 -1.37 -6.58 7.38
N PRO A 123 -2.23 -6.03 8.29
CA PRO A 123 -3.30 -5.03 8.12
C PRO A 123 -3.14 -3.76 8.99
N ARG A 124 -3.71 -2.62 8.54
CA ARG A 124 -4.70 -1.88 9.35
C ARG A 124 -5.73 -1.25 8.43
N THR A 125 -6.96 -1.69 8.60
CA THR A 125 -8.14 -0.86 8.38
C THR A 125 -7.79 0.59 8.75
N LYS A 126 -7.85 1.52 7.79
CA LYS A 126 -8.10 2.91 8.12
C LYS A 126 -9.51 2.95 8.70
N ILE A 127 -9.64 2.57 9.98
CA ILE A 127 -10.68 3.14 10.81
C ILE A 127 -10.27 4.60 10.88
N LEU A 128 -10.86 5.42 10.02
CA LEU A 128 -10.92 6.86 10.27
C LEU A 128 -11.38 7.00 11.73
N PRO A 129 -10.69 7.77 12.58
CA PRO A 129 -11.23 8.02 13.91
C PRO A 129 -12.64 8.56 13.70
N PRO A 130 -13.65 8.06 14.46
CA PRO A 130 -14.96 8.71 14.44
C PRO A 130 -14.70 10.17 14.77
N ILE A 131 -15.09 11.07 13.88
CA ILE A 131 -15.15 12.49 14.18
C ILE A 131 -16.07 12.56 15.40
N GLY A 132 -15.46 12.78 16.56
CA GLY A 132 -16.18 13.06 17.78
C GLY A 132 -16.95 14.33 17.52
N LEU A 133 -18.25 14.21 17.25
CA LEU A 133 -19.17 15.28 17.49
C LEU A 133 -19.15 15.47 19.01
N VAL A 134 -18.34 16.45 19.42
CA VAL A 134 -18.40 17.07 20.73
C VAL A 134 -19.82 17.64 20.84
N GLU A 135 -20.68 16.92 21.56
CA GLU A 135 -21.77 17.56 22.28
C GLU A 135 -21.34 17.61 23.75
N GLU A 136 -20.94 18.81 24.15
CA GLU A 136 -20.89 19.23 25.54
C GLU A 136 -22.29 19.18 26.14
N SER A 137 -22.48 18.42 27.22
CA SER A 137 -23.40 18.78 28.33
C SER A 137 -23.18 17.76 29.45
N SER A 138 -22.39 18.12 30.46
CA SER A 138 -22.87 18.56 31.79
C SER A 138 -23.59 17.47 32.59
N GLU A 139 -22.90 16.89 33.57
CA GLU A 139 -23.21 17.10 35.00
C GLU A 139 -22.28 16.27 35.90
N GLU A 140 -21.80 16.95 36.94
CA GLU A 140 -21.01 16.47 38.06
C GLU A 140 -21.76 15.39 38.86
N VAL A 141 -21.07 14.37 39.39
CA VAL A 141 -21.24 13.92 40.80
C VAL A 141 -19.97 13.18 41.24
N MET A 142 -19.37 13.71 42.30
CA MET A 142 -18.23 13.17 43.03
C MET A 142 -18.70 12.25 44.19
N GLU A 143 -17.78 11.39 44.63
CA GLU A 143 -17.70 10.73 45.95
C GLU A 143 -18.18 9.28 46.17
N SER A 144 -17.15 8.42 46.20
CA SER A 144 -16.71 7.67 47.38
C SER A 144 -17.24 6.24 47.63
N ARG A 145 -16.27 5.42 48.06
CA ARG A 145 -16.32 4.16 48.85
C ARG A 145 -15.92 2.92 48.03
N VAL A 146 -15.11 1.98 48.50
CA VAL A 146 -14.39 1.72 49.77
C VAL A 146 -13.38 0.62 49.40
N PHE A 147 -12.12 0.74 49.83
CA PHE A 147 -11.18 -0.38 49.85
C PHE A 147 -11.51 -1.31 51.02
N PRO A 148 -11.31 -2.63 50.86
CA PRO A 148 -10.65 -3.35 51.94
C PRO A 148 -9.41 -4.11 51.46
N SER A 149 -8.48 -4.18 52.39
CA SER A 149 -7.14 -4.72 52.30
C SER A 149 -7.08 -6.19 52.71
N ARG A 150 -6.21 -6.95 52.05
CA ARG A 150 -5.44 -8.14 52.50
C ARG A 150 -6.19 -9.44 52.87
N GLN A 151 -5.87 -10.51 52.15
CA GLN A 151 -5.13 -11.72 52.59
C GLN A 151 -4.87 -12.58 51.32
N ALA A 152 -3.62 -12.89 50.93
CA ALA A 152 -2.87 -14.12 51.26
C ALA A 152 -3.73 -15.38 50.96
N THR A 153 -3.42 -16.30 50.06
CA THR A 153 -2.18 -17.02 49.72
C THR A 153 -2.43 -17.84 48.44
N GLY A 154 -1.38 -18.25 47.72
CA GLY A 154 -1.50 -19.37 46.77
C GLY A 154 -0.54 -19.33 45.59
N ASN A 155 0.75 -19.58 45.84
CA ASN A 155 1.66 -20.06 44.80
C ASN A 155 1.31 -21.52 44.49
N PHE A 156 1.03 -21.86 43.23
CA PHE A 156 1.32 -23.21 42.71
C PHE A 156 1.74 -23.13 41.23
N TYR A 157 2.92 -23.67 40.96
CA TYR A 157 3.41 -24.08 39.64
C TYR A 157 3.21 -25.60 39.47
N ILE A 158 3.38 -26.04 38.20
CA ILE A 158 3.63 -27.40 37.68
C ILE A 158 2.33 -28.19 37.39
N ILE A 159 2.08 -28.64 36.15
CA ILE A 159 2.90 -29.50 35.26
C ILE A 159 3.11 -28.91 33.87
#